data_AF-A0A9D8J7L5-F1
#
_entry.id   AF-A0A9D8J7L5-F1
#
_cell.length_a   1.000
_cell.length_b   1.000
_cell.length_c   1.000
_cell.angle_alpha   90.00
_cell.angle_beta   90.00
_cell.angle_gamma   90.00
#
_symmetry.space_group_name_H-M   'P 1'
#
loop_
_entity.id
_entity.type
_entity.pdbx_description
1 polymer ?
#
loop_
_entity_poly.entity_id
_entity_poly.type
_entity_poly.pdbx_seq_one_letter_code
_entity_poly.pdbx_strand_id
1 'polypeptide(L)'
;RHGERVRQGEVIGYVGMTGLATGPHLHYEYLQNGVHRDPQKVPLPNDRPIPTSLMGEFRTQAAPLLASLNAGRVTPALFAATLGSDSAAGQPGGTPAESATAKSGARGASL
;
A
#
# COMPACT_ATOMS: atom_id res chain seq x y z
N ARG A 1 11.45 -11.86 -21.69
CA ARG A 1 11.54 -11.10 -22.98
C ARG A 1 11.10 -9.66 -22.73
N HIS A 2 11.49 -8.68 -23.54
CA HIS A 2 11.05 -7.28 -23.32
C HIS A 2 9.52 -7.19 -23.34
N GLY A 3 8.94 -6.55 -22.32
CA GLY A 3 7.49 -6.42 -22.16
C GLY A 3 6.81 -7.59 -21.43
N GLU A 4 7.57 -8.55 -20.89
CA GLU A 4 7.00 -9.62 -20.07
C GLU A 4 6.51 -9.09 -18.72
N ARG A 5 5.30 -9.50 -18.32
CA ARG A 5 4.70 -9.14 -17.03
C ARG A 5 5.19 -10.12 -15.97
N VAL A 6 5.81 -9.60 -14.93
CA VAL A 6 6.30 -10.39 -13.78
C VAL A 6 5.38 -10.22 -12.57
N ARG A 7 5.26 -11.26 -11.77
CA ARG A 7 4.53 -11.23 -10.49
C ARG A 7 5.48 -10.94 -9.33
N GLN A 8 4.94 -10.42 -8.24
CA GLN A 8 5.72 -10.29 -7.01
C GLN A 8 6.18 -11.68 -6.54
N GLY A 9 7.46 -11.80 -6.20
CA GLY A 9 8.10 -13.06 -5.77
C GLY A 9 8.58 -13.95 -6.92
N GLU A 10 8.34 -13.56 -8.18
CA GLU A 10 8.88 -14.27 -9.33
C GLU A 10 10.40 -14.07 -9.45
N VAL A 11 11.13 -15.15 -9.73
CA VAL A 11 12.58 -15.10 -9.91
C VAL A 11 12.89 -14.55 -11.30
N ILE A 12 13.50 -13.36 -11.33
CA ILE A 12 13.85 -12.66 -12.58
C ILE A 12 15.34 -12.69 -12.93
N GLY A 13 16.18 -13.25 -12.06
CA GLY A 13 17.63 -13.32 -12.25
C GLY A 13 18.37 -13.71 -10.98
N TYR A 14 19.70 -13.79 -11.08
CA TYR A 14 20.61 -14.13 -9.99
C TYR A 14 21.64 -13.03 -9.78
N VAL A 15 22.19 -12.94 -8.58
CA VAL A 15 23.26 -11.99 -8.25
C VAL A 15 24.52 -12.26 -9.07
N GLY A 16 25.26 -11.18 -9.36
CA GLY A 16 26.49 -11.25 -10.13
C GLY A 16 27.42 -10.10 -9.79
N MET A 17 28.43 -9.89 -10.62
CA MET A 17 29.44 -8.84 -10.45
C MET A 17 29.76 -8.09 -11.75
N THR A 18 28.82 -8.10 -12.70
CA THR A 18 29.01 -7.42 -13.99
C THR A 18 29.00 -5.89 -13.81
N GLY A 19 29.85 -5.18 -14.55
CA GLY A 19 29.99 -3.73 -14.48
C GLY A 19 31.04 -3.27 -13.46
N LEU A 20 30.91 -2.05 -12.95
CA LEU A 20 31.82 -1.52 -11.93
C LEU A 20 31.38 -2.02 -10.54
N ALA A 21 31.87 -3.19 -10.15
CA ALA A 21 31.53 -3.84 -8.89
C ALA A 21 32.80 -4.32 -8.16
N THR A 22 32.85 -4.15 -6.84
CA THR A 22 33.94 -4.65 -5.98
C THR A 22 33.77 -6.10 -5.56
N GLY A 23 32.55 -6.65 -5.67
CA GLY A 23 32.22 -8.04 -5.37
C GLY A 23 30.75 -8.36 -5.75
N PRO A 24 30.30 -9.62 -5.63
CA PRO A 24 28.95 -10.01 -6.03
C PRO A 24 27.86 -9.38 -5.16
N HIS A 25 26.98 -8.57 -5.77
CA HIS A 25 25.87 -7.91 -5.08
C HIS A 25 24.72 -7.60 -6.05
N LEU A 26 23.55 -7.27 -5.49
CA LEU A 26 22.40 -6.77 -6.23
C LEU A 26 22.34 -5.25 -6.09
N HIS A 27 22.45 -4.54 -7.21
CA HIS A 27 22.12 -3.12 -7.26
C HIS A 27 20.61 -2.98 -7.48
N TYR A 28 19.88 -2.53 -6.46
CA TYR A 28 18.42 -2.37 -6.51
C TYR A 28 18.04 -0.89 -6.41
N GLU A 29 17.21 -0.45 -7.35
CA GLU A 29 16.71 0.92 -7.41
C GLU A 29 15.19 0.94 -7.49
N TYR A 30 14.58 1.93 -6.85
CA TYR A 30 13.15 2.20 -6.94
C TYR A 30 12.92 3.59 -7.51
N LEU A 31 12.23 3.65 -8.65
CA LEU A 31 11.89 4.88 -9.33
C LEU A 31 10.37 5.08 -9.29
N GLN A 32 9.93 6.21 -8.74
CA GLN A 32 8.54 6.65 -8.80
C GLN A 32 8.46 7.87 -9.71
N ASN A 33 7.75 7.72 -10.84
CA ASN A 33 7.64 8.76 -11.87
C ASN A 33 9.01 9.28 -12.34
N GLY A 34 9.99 8.38 -12.48
CA GLY A 34 11.36 8.71 -12.91
C GLY A 34 12.27 9.27 -11.81
N VAL A 35 11.79 9.45 -10.57
CA VAL A 35 12.61 9.96 -9.46
C VAL A 35 13.02 8.81 -8.53
N HIS A 36 14.31 8.71 -8.23
CA HIS A 36 14.83 7.75 -7.25
C HIS A 36 14.24 8.02 -5.86
N ARG A 37 13.72 6.98 -5.22
CA ARG A 37 13.33 7.01 -3.82
C ARG A 37 14.09 5.97 -3.04
N ASP A 38 14.30 6.24 -1.76
CA ASP A 38 14.83 5.27 -0.81
C ASP A 38 13.84 4.10 -0.70
N PRO A 39 14.17 2.90 -1.20
CA PRO A 39 13.20 1.80 -1.27
C PRO A 39 12.72 1.32 0.10
N GLN A 40 13.49 1.59 1.16
CA GLN A 40 13.13 1.18 2.53
C GLN A 40 12.08 2.10 3.17
N LYS A 41 11.87 3.29 2.60
CA LYS A 41 10.97 4.32 3.17
C LYS A 41 9.69 4.52 2.37
N VAL A 42 9.59 3.89 1.20
CA VAL A 42 8.37 3.98 0.40
C VAL A 42 7.28 3.15 1.08
N PRO A 43 6.12 3.73 1.40
CA PRO A 43 4.98 2.96 1.88
C PRO A 43 4.50 2.05 0.75
N LEU A 44 4.93 0.79 0.80
CA LEU A 44 4.41 -0.24 -0.08
C LEU A 44 2.99 -0.60 0.40
N PRO A 45 2.05 -0.85 -0.51
CA PRO A 45 0.73 -1.35 -0.13
C PRO A 45 0.95 -2.64 0.66
N ASN A 46 0.69 -2.57 1.96
CA ASN A 46 0.77 -3.74 2.82
C ASN A 46 -0.32 -4.71 2.38
N ASP A 47 0.10 -5.93 2.11
CA ASP A 47 -0.66 -7.10 1.69
C ASP A 47 -1.58 -7.63 2.81
N ARG A 48 -2.10 -6.77 3.69
CA ARG A 48 -3.01 -7.18 4.76
C ARG A 48 -4.20 -7.89 4.12
N PRO A 49 -4.32 -9.22 4.29
CA PRO A 49 -5.42 -9.95 3.71
C PRO A 49 -6.70 -9.52 4.42
N ILE A 50 -7.82 -9.54 3.69
CA ILE A 50 -9.13 -9.32 4.30
C ILE A 50 -9.34 -10.44 5.35
N PRO A 51 -9.67 -10.10 6.61
CA PRO A 51 -9.91 -11.08 7.66
C PRO A 51 -10.90 -12.17 7.23
N THR A 52 -10.66 -13.41 7.63
CA THR A 52 -11.52 -14.55 7.27
C THR A 52 -12.97 -14.33 7.69
N SER A 53 -13.20 -13.63 8.80
CA SER A 53 -14.54 -13.26 9.28
C SER A 53 -15.31 -12.36 8.30
N LEU A 54 -14.62 -11.46 7.59
CA LEU A 54 -15.22 -10.52 6.65
C LEU A 54 -15.35 -11.08 5.23
N MET A 55 -14.83 -12.28 4.95
CA MET A 55 -14.89 -12.91 3.62
C MET A 55 -16.31 -13.14 3.11
N GLY A 56 -17.25 -13.45 4.01
CA GLY A 56 -18.66 -13.67 3.63
C GLY A 56 -19.33 -12.41 3.09
N GLU A 57 -19.16 -11.30 3.82
CA GLU A 57 -19.68 -9.98 3.43
C GLU A 57 -18.98 -9.48 2.17
N PHE A 58 -17.65 -9.58 2.12
CA PHE A 58 -16.86 -9.22 0.95
C PHE A 58 -17.34 -9.93 -0.32
N ARG A 59 -17.55 -11.26 -0.27
CA ARG A 59 -18.05 -12.03 -1.41
C ARG A 59 -19.44 -11.59 -1.85
N THR A 60 -20.32 -11.28 -0.89
CA THR A 60 -21.68 -10.80 -1.17
C THR A 60 -21.66 -9.47 -1.91
N GLN A 61 -20.81 -8.53 -1.47
CA GLN A 61 -20.68 -7.22 -2.11
C GLN A 61 -19.93 -7.28 -3.46
N ALA A 62 -18.90 -8.12 -3.56
CA ALA A 62 -18.06 -8.22 -4.75
C ALA A 62 -18.73 -8.99 -5.91
N ALA A 63 -19.61 -9.95 -5.61
CA ALA A 63 -20.25 -10.80 -6.62
C ALA A 63 -20.95 -10.03 -7.76
N PRO A 64 -21.84 -9.04 -7.52
CA PRO A 64 -22.50 -8.30 -8.59
C PRO A 64 -21.53 -7.41 -9.39
N LEU A 65 -20.51 -6.85 -8.73
CA LEU A 65 -19.46 -6.06 -9.38
C LEU A 65 -18.63 -6.93 -10.33
N LEU A 66 -18.21 -8.12 -9.87
CA LEU A 66 -17.47 -9.08 -10.67
C LEU A 66 -18.29 -9.58 -11.87
N ALA A 67 -19.58 -9.83 -11.69
CA ALA A 67 -20.49 -10.19 -12.78
C ALA A 67 -20.56 -9.07 -13.86
N SER A 68 -20.57 -7.81 -13.43
CA SER A 68 -20.61 -6.65 -14.33
C SER A 68 -19.30 -6.46 -15.09
N LEU A 69 -18.15 -6.66 -14.43
CA LEU A 69 -16.83 -6.67 -15.06
C LEU A 69 -16.70 -7.78 -16.12
N ASN A 70 -17.15 -9.00 -15.79
CA ASN A 70 -17.11 -10.15 -16.70
C ASN A 70 -18.02 -9.96 -17.92
N ALA A 71 -19.15 -9.26 -17.76
CA ALA A 71 -20.06 -8.93 -18.85
C ALA A 71 -19.56 -7.76 -19.74
N GLY A 72 -18.38 -7.19 -19.47
CA GLY A 72 -17.84 -6.04 -20.21
C GLY A 72 -18.63 -4.74 -20.00
N ARG A 73 -19.49 -4.69 -18.97
CA ARG A 73 -20.36 -3.56 -18.65
C ARG A 73 -19.66 -2.65 -17.63
N VAL A 74 -18.52 -2.05 -17.99
CA VAL A 74 -17.83 -1.09 -17.12
C VAL A 74 -18.32 0.32 -17.48
N THR A 75 -19.30 0.83 -16.74
CA THR A 75 -19.82 2.20 -16.92
C THR A 75 -19.44 3.11 -15.75
N PRO A 76 -19.28 4.43 -15.96
CA PRO A 76 -19.04 5.38 -14.87
C PRO A 76 -20.11 5.33 -13.77
N ALA A 77 -21.35 4.96 -14.10
CA ALA A 77 -22.44 4.78 -13.15
C ALA A 77 -22.19 3.63 -12.16
N LEU A 78 -21.51 2.56 -12.59
CA LEU A 78 -21.12 1.44 -11.73
C LEU A 78 -20.11 1.88 -10.66
N PHE A 79 -19.24 2.84 -10.99
CA PHE A 79 -18.27 3.44 -10.08
C PHE A 79 -18.92 4.41 -9.08
N ALA A 80 -19.91 5.19 -9.52
CA ALA A 80 -20.66 6.10 -8.66
C ALA A 80 -21.57 5.37 -7.67
N ALA A 81 -22.20 4.26 -8.08
CA ALA A 81 -23.07 3.46 -7.23
C ALA A 81 -22.32 2.77 -6.07
N THR A 82 -21.03 2.44 -6.25
CA THR A 82 -20.21 1.80 -5.20
C THR A 82 -19.59 2.80 -4.21
N LEU A 83 -19.52 4.09 -4.53
CA LEU A 83 -19.00 5.14 -3.63
C LEU A 83 -20.11 5.92 -2.91
N GLY A 84 -21.38 5.67 -3.25
CA GLY A 84 -22.54 6.43 -2.78
C GLY A 84 -23.31 5.83 -1.60
N SER A 85 -22.92 4.68 -1.05
CA SER A 85 -23.71 3.98 -0.01
C SER A 85 -23.06 3.87 1.37
N ASP A 86 -21.82 4.33 1.58
CA ASP A 86 -21.23 4.42 2.92
C ASP A 86 -21.61 5.74 3.59
N SER A 87 -22.86 5.82 4.02
CA SER A 87 -23.22 6.56 5.22
C SER A 87 -23.53 5.54 6.33
N ALA A 88 -22.72 5.59 7.39
CA ALA A 88 -22.85 4.91 8.68
C ALA A 88 -22.16 3.54 8.86
N ALA A 89 -20.82 3.54 9.00
CA ALA A 89 -20.12 2.83 10.09
C ALA A 89 -18.62 3.24 10.14
N GLY A 90 -18.24 4.00 11.18
CA GLY A 90 -16.87 4.04 11.73
C GLY A 90 -15.75 4.60 10.84
N GLN A 91 -15.47 5.90 10.96
CA GLN A 91 -14.15 6.46 10.66
C GLN A 91 -13.08 5.80 11.56
N PRO A 92 -11.94 5.33 11.02
CA PRO A 92 -10.67 5.52 11.68
C PRO A 92 -10.09 6.83 11.16
N GLY A 93 -10.41 7.92 11.87
CA GLY A 93 -9.65 9.16 11.75
C GLY A 93 -8.19 8.90 12.13
N GLY A 94 -7.29 9.13 11.18
CA GLY A 94 -5.86 9.25 11.41
C GLY A 94 -5.43 10.64 10.96
N THR A 95 -5.75 11.67 11.76
CA THR A 95 -5.02 12.93 11.71
C THR A 95 -3.55 12.68 12.09
N PRO A 96 -2.60 13.45 11.55
CA PRO A 96 -1.20 13.33 11.94
C PRO A 96 -1.08 13.77 13.41
N ALA A 97 -0.55 12.89 14.25
CA ALA A 97 -0.27 13.17 15.65
C ALA A 97 0.78 14.28 15.76
N GLU A 98 0.31 15.50 16.01
CA GLU A 98 1.07 16.58 16.60
C GLU A 98 1.29 16.22 18.08
N SER A 99 2.45 15.66 18.42
CA SER A 99 2.79 15.35 19.81
C SER A 99 3.42 16.56 20.49
N ALA A 100 2.58 17.46 21.01
CA ALA A 100 2.95 18.31 22.12
C ALA A 100 2.97 17.45 23.40
N THR A 101 4.16 17.18 23.94
CA THR A 101 4.31 16.66 25.31
C THR A 101 4.88 17.75 26.19
N ALA A 102 4.02 18.24 27.07
CA ALA A 102 4.35 19.10 28.20
C ALA A 102 5.29 18.37 29.17
N LYS A 103 6.38 19.04 29.56
CA LYS A 103 7.26 18.61 30.65
C LYS A 103 6.77 19.27 31.94
N SER A 104 6.17 18.48 32.81
CA SER A 104 5.85 18.84 34.20
C SER A 104 6.85 18.17 35.14
N GLY A 105 7.38 18.93 36.11
CA GLY A 105 8.33 18.48 37.14
C GLY A 105 9.21 19.65 37.59
N ALA A 106 8.74 20.54 38.48
CA ALA A 106 8.75 20.43 39.94
C ALA A 106 10.08 20.88 40.61
N ARG A 107 9.98 22.04 41.28
CA ARG A 107 10.55 22.43 42.60
C ARG A 107 12.07 22.47 42.83
N GLY A 108 12.51 23.59 43.42
CA GLY A 108 13.75 23.75 44.21
C GLY A 108 14.61 24.91 43.70
N ALA A 109 14.51 26.13 44.23
CA ALA A 109 15.00 26.64 45.51
C ALA A 109 16.43 27.23 45.45
N SER A 110 16.48 28.55 45.66
CA SER A 110 17.46 29.34 46.41
C SER A 110 18.87 29.65 45.87
N LEU A 111 19.17 30.96 45.99
CA LEU A 111 20.44 31.69 46.09
C LEU A 111 21.27 31.88 44.81
#